data_AF-T0H1Y7-F1
#
_entry.id   AF-T0H1Y7-F1
#
_cell.length_a   1.000
_cell.length_b   1.000
_cell.length_c   1.000
_cell.angle_alpha   90.00
_cell.angle_beta   90.00
_cell.angle_gamma   90.00
#
_symmetry.space_group_name_H-M   'P 1'
#
loop_
_entity.id
_entity.type
_entity.pdbx_description
1 polymer ?
#
loop_
_entity_poly.entity_id
_entity_poly.type
_entity_poly.pdbx_seq_one_letter_code
_entity_poly.pdbx_strand_id
1 'polypeptide(L)'
;MRRNIMKIAAVAALTVALTACKGDDDDDDVVMLALLYLADQTSGNCVTLQKGDGNGDGIPTYLATGNTKPKGACNNFYNVTAIVNNAEAVVNSVKASYQAAKDKTTAAGSNCAVVSTYLQSAIDAATVLKVQQTLATGTCSRIGTGWNLNPLTFGGNFSVDPAYLGKTVYACSSEKAKEELFDTFAIDFSTVAGSVATDMATNLAYKQKLAAVSGSNYKWTADAAAKGRLINVTELTTVGKSGATVVAFGAIQPAALAALLAGNLAGAAAAASCGKDLLSKETEDVQKIAFALYDPVAGFNGAMTGGTLDGTITTAQAQSATEVLLTSLTCQYGDFDEEATTNKVTVGTETNVKINGTCPATYSRF
;
A
#
# COMPACT_ATOMS: atom_id res chain seq x y z
N MET A 1 4.70 -25.56 15.37
CA MET A 1 3.44 -26.32 15.30
C MET A 1 2.29 -25.75 16.15
N ARG A 2 2.49 -25.25 17.37
CA ARG A 2 1.38 -24.72 18.23
C ARG A 2 0.61 -23.51 17.68
N ARG A 3 1.24 -22.63 16.88
CA ARG A 3 0.58 -21.45 16.26
C ARG A 3 -0.43 -21.80 15.15
N ASN A 4 -0.27 -22.93 14.47
CA ASN A 4 -1.20 -23.36 13.41
C ASN A 4 -2.43 -24.07 14.00
N ILE A 5 -2.28 -24.72 15.17
CA ILE A 5 -3.39 -25.38 15.88
C ILE A 5 -4.39 -24.35 16.40
N MET A 6 -3.95 -23.19 16.91
CA MET A 6 -4.88 -22.13 17.33
C MET A 6 -5.70 -21.53 16.18
N LYS A 7 -5.11 -21.38 14.99
CA LYS A 7 -5.86 -20.89 13.81
C LYS A 7 -6.90 -21.90 13.36
N ILE A 8 -6.54 -23.19 13.33
CA ILE A 8 -7.47 -24.27 13.00
C ILE A 8 -8.56 -24.40 14.08
N ALA A 9 -8.22 -24.25 15.36
CA ALA A 9 -9.18 -24.28 16.46
C ALA A 9 -10.12 -23.07 16.47
N ALA A 10 -9.64 -21.87 16.11
CA ALA A 10 -10.47 -20.68 15.97
C ALA A 10 -11.41 -20.79 14.77
N VAL A 11 -10.93 -21.35 13.65
CA VAL A 11 -11.76 -21.67 12.48
C VAL A 11 -12.82 -22.70 12.86
N ALA A 12 -12.45 -23.80 13.53
CA ALA A 12 -13.38 -24.81 13.99
C ALA A 12 -14.40 -24.27 15.02
N ALA A 13 -13.99 -23.40 15.93
CA ALA A 13 -14.88 -22.76 16.89
C ALA A 13 -15.87 -21.80 16.21
N LEU A 14 -15.45 -21.09 15.16
CA LEU A 14 -16.33 -20.25 14.35
C LEU A 14 -17.29 -21.11 13.53
N THR A 15 -16.82 -22.22 12.97
CA THR A 15 -17.66 -23.20 12.25
C THR A 15 -18.72 -23.79 13.17
N VAL A 16 -18.37 -24.16 14.41
CA VAL A 16 -19.32 -24.69 15.40
C VAL A 16 -20.29 -23.61 15.87
N ALA A 17 -19.85 -22.37 16.04
CA ALA A 17 -20.74 -21.26 16.39
C ALA A 17 -21.73 -20.90 15.28
N LEU A 18 -21.33 -21.07 14.01
CA LEU A 18 -22.17 -20.78 12.84
C LEU A 18 -23.10 -21.96 12.50
N THR A 19 -22.69 -23.21 12.71
CA THR A 19 -23.59 -24.37 12.59
C THR A 19 -24.60 -24.44 13.74
N ALA A 20 -24.25 -23.95 14.94
CA ALA A 20 -25.19 -23.81 16.06
C ALA A 20 -26.21 -22.67 15.88
N CYS A 21 -25.96 -21.74 14.94
CA CYS A 21 -26.91 -20.69 14.54
C CYS A 21 -27.72 -21.06 13.29
N LYS A 22 -27.70 -22.32 12.85
CA LYS A 22 -28.42 -22.79 11.65
C LYS A 22 -29.89 -23.04 11.99
N GLY A 23 -30.79 -22.30 11.34
CA GLY A 23 -32.14 -22.78 11.02
C GLY A 23 -32.05 -23.73 9.82
N ASP A 24 -32.99 -24.67 9.73
CA ASP A 24 -33.01 -25.93 8.94
C ASP A 24 -32.81 -25.86 7.40
N ASP A 25 -32.06 -24.91 6.84
CA ASP A 25 -31.85 -24.81 5.39
C ASP A 25 -30.46 -25.32 4.95
N ASP A 26 -30.47 -26.23 3.97
CA ASP A 26 -29.39 -27.08 3.46
C ASP A 26 -28.24 -26.37 2.68
N ASP A 27 -27.91 -25.11 2.98
CA ASP A 27 -26.86 -24.37 2.25
C ASP A 27 -25.48 -24.45 2.93
N ASP A 28 -24.87 -25.63 2.95
CA ASP A 28 -23.49 -25.82 3.41
C ASP A 28 -22.45 -25.14 2.47
N ASP A 29 -22.81 -24.89 1.22
CA ASP A 29 -21.94 -24.27 0.21
C ASP A 29 -21.70 -22.78 0.44
N VAL A 30 -22.66 -22.03 0.98
CA VAL A 30 -22.53 -20.58 1.24
C VAL A 30 -21.61 -20.32 2.44
N VAL A 31 -21.68 -21.16 3.47
CA VAL A 31 -20.85 -21.07 4.67
C VAL A 31 -19.42 -21.49 4.36
N MET A 32 -19.22 -22.57 3.58
CA MET A 32 -17.90 -22.98 3.11
C MET A 32 -17.30 -21.95 2.15
N LEU A 33 -18.09 -21.34 1.27
CA LEU A 33 -17.63 -20.27 0.37
C LEU A 33 -17.27 -18.99 1.14
N ALA A 34 -18.02 -18.62 2.18
CA ALA A 34 -17.69 -17.49 3.05
C ALA A 34 -16.43 -17.74 3.90
N LEU A 35 -16.22 -18.97 4.37
CA LEU A 35 -14.99 -19.41 5.06
C LEU A 35 -13.80 -19.49 4.10
N LEU A 36 -13.98 -19.99 2.88
CA LEU A 36 -12.98 -19.93 1.81
C LEU A 36 -12.66 -18.49 1.46
N TYR A 37 -13.66 -17.61 1.35
CA TYR A 37 -13.49 -16.19 1.07
C TYR A 37 -12.74 -15.48 2.20
N LEU A 38 -13.05 -15.74 3.47
CA LEU A 38 -12.26 -15.23 4.59
C LEU A 38 -10.85 -15.82 4.64
N ALA A 39 -10.67 -17.11 4.38
CA ALA A 39 -9.35 -17.76 4.34
C ALA A 39 -8.49 -17.29 3.14
N ASP A 40 -9.12 -17.01 2.01
CA ASP A 40 -8.51 -16.49 0.78
C ASP A 40 -8.16 -15.00 0.91
N GLN A 41 -9.02 -14.22 1.56
CA GLN A 41 -8.73 -12.82 1.87
C GLN A 41 -7.66 -12.63 2.96
N THR A 42 -7.50 -13.58 3.88
CA THR A 42 -6.55 -13.42 5.01
C THR A 42 -5.13 -13.92 4.72
N SER A 43 -4.86 -14.46 3.51
CA SER A 43 -3.59 -15.14 3.18
C SER A 43 -2.99 -14.77 1.81
N GLY A 44 -3.15 -13.54 1.33
CA GLY A 44 -2.56 -13.15 0.05
C GLY A 44 -1.16 -12.57 0.18
N ASN A 45 -0.16 -13.41 0.01
CA ASN A 45 1.11 -12.92 -0.50
C ASN A 45 1.02 -12.92 -2.02
N CYS A 46 1.28 -11.77 -2.63
CA CYS A 46 1.25 -11.57 -4.06
C CYS A 46 2.67 -11.33 -4.54
N VAL A 47 3.08 -12.04 -5.60
CA VAL A 47 4.39 -11.82 -6.22
C VAL A 47 4.18 -11.22 -7.59
N THR A 48 4.81 -10.08 -7.83
CA THR A 48 4.92 -9.47 -9.16
C THR A 48 6.30 -9.78 -9.73
N LEU A 49 6.36 -10.16 -10.99
CA LEU A 49 7.60 -10.47 -11.70
C LEU A 49 7.89 -9.37 -12.73
N GLN A 50 9.10 -8.81 -12.69
CA GLN A 50 9.58 -7.86 -13.67
C GLN A 50 10.77 -8.46 -14.42
N LYS A 51 10.67 -8.57 -15.74
CA LYS A 51 11.77 -8.97 -16.63
C LYS A 51 12.62 -7.75 -16.95
N GLY A 52 13.94 -7.90 -16.86
CA GLY A 52 14.92 -6.92 -17.27
C GLY A 52 16.16 -7.59 -17.86
N ASP A 53 17.14 -6.76 -18.20
CA ASP A 53 18.48 -7.17 -18.59
C ASP A 53 19.44 -6.42 -17.66
N GLY A 54 19.66 -7.01 -16.47
CA GLY A 54 20.38 -6.34 -15.38
C GLY A 54 21.84 -6.05 -15.71
N ASN A 55 22.41 -6.83 -16.65
CA ASN A 55 23.81 -6.80 -17.03
C ASN A 55 24.04 -6.24 -18.45
N GLY A 56 22.98 -6.00 -19.23
CA GLY A 56 23.03 -5.46 -20.57
C GLY A 56 23.57 -6.45 -21.62
N ASP A 57 23.56 -7.74 -21.31
CA ASP A 57 24.15 -8.81 -22.12
C ASP A 57 23.10 -9.57 -22.97
N GLY A 58 21.83 -9.16 -22.89
CA GLY A 58 20.71 -9.78 -23.58
C GLY A 58 20.16 -11.04 -22.90
N ILE A 59 20.70 -11.46 -21.75
CA ILE A 59 20.19 -12.57 -20.95
C ILE A 59 19.23 -12.01 -19.89
N PRO A 60 17.99 -12.53 -19.79
CA PRO A 60 17.02 -11.92 -18.91
C PRO A 60 17.32 -12.20 -17.43
N THR A 61 17.29 -11.14 -16.64
CA THR A 61 17.18 -11.19 -15.18
C THR A 61 15.72 -10.91 -14.80
N TYR A 62 15.18 -11.68 -13.86
CA TYR A 62 13.83 -11.50 -13.34
C TYR A 62 13.90 -11.03 -11.89
N LEU A 63 13.21 -9.93 -11.58
CA LEU A 63 13.00 -9.44 -10.22
C LEU A 63 11.60 -9.83 -9.76
N ALA A 64 11.52 -10.65 -8.71
CA ALA A 64 10.28 -10.95 -8.04
C ALA A 64 10.10 -10.02 -6.84
N THR A 65 8.96 -9.36 -6.76
CA THR A 65 8.58 -8.48 -5.64
C THR A 65 7.34 -9.05 -4.95
N GLY A 66 7.51 -9.47 -3.69
CA GLY A 66 6.48 -10.06 -2.86
C GLY A 66 5.87 -9.03 -1.91
N ASN A 67 4.56 -8.83 -1.99
CA ASN A 67 3.80 -7.92 -1.15
C ASN A 67 2.63 -8.66 -0.49
N THR A 68 2.16 -8.16 0.64
CA THR A 68 0.88 -8.63 1.20
C THR A 68 -0.28 -7.84 0.59
N LYS A 69 -1.27 -8.53 0.03
CA LYS A 69 -2.56 -7.98 -0.40
C LYS A 69 -3.64 -9.07 -0.28
N PRO A 70 -4.96 -8.79 -0.28
CA PRO A 70 -5.94 -9.86 -0.48
C PRO A 70 -5.62 -10.67 -1.75
N LYS A 71 -5.78 -12.00 -1.78
CA LYS A 71 -5.36 -12.81 -2.95
C LYS A 71 -6.00 -12.36 -4.27
N GLY A 72 -7.27 -11.99 -4.25
CA GLY A 72 -7.94 -11.39 -5.41
C GLY A 72 -7.36 -10.05 -5.89
N ALA A 73 -6.47 -9.42 -5.11
CA ALA A 73 -5.80 -8.16 -5.41
C ALA A 73 -4.38 -8.34 -5.98
N CYS A 74 -3.90 -9.58 -6.15
CA CYS A 74 -2.56 -9.83 -6.69
C CYS A 74 -2.36 -9.29 -8.11
N ASN A 75 -3.44 -9.11 -8.86
CA ASN A 75 -3.45 -8.55 -10.22
C ASN A 75 -3.29 -7.00 -10.26
N ASN A 76 -3.09 -6.29 -9.13
CA ASN A 76 -3.22 -4.82 -9.04
C ASN A 76 -4.61 -4.26 -9.45
N PHE A 77 -5.50 -5.10 -9.99
CA PHE A 77 -6.87 -4.84 -10.38
C PHE A 77 -7.81 -5.52 -9.38
N TYR A 78 -7.82 -5.02 -8.15
CA TYR A 78 -8.75 -5.52 -7.14
C TYR A 78 -10.10 -4.83 -7.29
N ASN A 79 -11.16 -5.63 -7.47
CA ASN A 79 -12.54 -5.15 -7.44
C ASN A 79 -12.76 -3.95 -8.38
N VAL A 80 -12.26 -4.05 -9.62
CA VAL A 80 -12.27 -2.94 -10.58
C VAL A 80 -13.70 -2.50 -10.86
N THR A 81 -13.92 -1.19 -10.83
CA THR A 81 -15.20 -0.58 -11.21
C THR A 81 -14.96 0.45 -12.31
N ALA A 82 -15.88 0.54 -13.26
CA ALA A 82 -15.82 1.51 -14.34
C ALA A 82 -17.02 2.47 -14.29
N ILE A 83 -16.74 3.76 -14.43
CA ILE A 83 -17.73 4.80 -14.69
C ILE A 83 -17.71 5.02 -16.21
N VAL A 84 -18.76 4.57 -16.88
CA VAL A 84 -18.83 4.58 -18.35
C VAL A 84 -19.60 5.79 -18.85
N ASN A 85 -18.99 6.55 -19.76
CA ASN A 85 -19.59 7.67 -20.48
C ASN A 85 -20.35 8.67 -19.55
N ASN A 86 -19.82 8.89 -18.35
CA ASN A 86 -20.44 9.74 -17.34
C ASN A 86 -19.39 10.61 -16.64
N ALA A 87 -19.03 11.72 -17.30
CA ALA A 87 -18.02 12.64 -16.79
C ALA A 87 -18.44 13.33 -15.48
N GLU A 88 -19.74 13.53 -15.24
CA GLU A 88 -20.24 14.09 -13.99
C GLU A 88 -20.02 13.15 -12.81
N ALA A 89 -20.32 11.86 -12.99
CA ALA A 89 -20.05 10.84 -11.97
C ALA A 89 -18.54 10.74 -11.66
N VAL A 90 -17.67 10.86 -12.67
CA VAL A 90 -16.21 10.92 -12.45
C VAL A 90 -15.85 12.12 -11.58
N VAL A 91 -16.33 13.33 -11.92
CA VAL A 91 -16.06 14.54 -11.13
C VAL A 91 -16.57 14.38 -9.70
N ASN A 92 -17.79 13.88 -9.51
CA ASN A 92 -18.38 13.70 -8.19
C ASN A 92 -17.58 12.71 -7.35
N SER A 93 -17.12 11.60 -7.95
CA SER A 93 -16.28 10.61 -7.25
C SER A 93 -14.92 11.17 -6.84
N VAL A 94 -14.28 11.93 -7.72
CA VAL A 94 -13.01 12.63 -7.42
C VAL A 94 -13.21 13.63 -6.27
N LYS A 95 -14.28 14.45 -6.34
CA LYS A 95 -14.61 15.40 -5.29
C LYS A 95 -14.90 14.71 -3.96
N ALA A 96 -15.66 13.61 -3.96
CA ALA A 96 -15.94 12.83 -2.76
C ALA A 96 -14.66 12.29 -2.12
N SER A 97 -13.73 11.77 -2.93
CA SER A 97 -12.44 11.26 -2.46
C SER A 97 -11.60 12.33 -1.77
N TYR A 98 -11.43 13.49 -2.41
CA TYR A 98 -10.65 14.60 -1.84
C TYR A 98 -11.37 15.32 -0.70
N GLN A 99 -12.71 15.36 -0.71
CA GLN A 99 -13.50 15.90 0.39
C GLN A 99 -13.31 15.04 1.65
N ALA A 100 -13.35 13.71 1.55
CA ALA A 100 -13.08 12.83 2.68
C ALA A 100 -11.68 13.07 3.30
N ALA A 101 -10.65 13.27 2.46
CA ALA A 101 -9.30 13.63 2.93
C ALA A 101 -9.25 15.03 3.56
N LYS A 102 -9.99 16.00 3.00
CA LYS A 102 -10.09 17.36 3.54
C LYS A 102 -10.81 17.40 4.89
N ASP A 103 -11.82 16.56 5.08
CA ASP A 103 -12.52 16.46 6.36
C ASP A 103 -11.56 15.96 7.45
N LYS A 104 -10.64 15.04 7.12
CA LYS A 104 -9.57 14.58 8.02
C LYS A 104 -8.60 15.70 8.38
N THR A 105 -8.16 16.51 7.42
CA THR A 105 -7.26 17.66 7.71
C THR A 105 -7.96 18.73 8.55
N THR A 106 -9.25 18.97 8.31
CA THR A 106 -10.06 19.90 9.10
C THR A 106 -10.20 19.41 10.56
N ALA A 107 -10.45 18.12 10.76
CA ALA A 107 -10.57 17.52 12.10
C ALA A 107 -9.22 17.44 12.86
N ALA A 108 -8.10 17.40 12.13
CA ALA A 108 -6.76 17.32 12.72
C ALA A 108 -6.33 18.63 13.40
N GLY A 109 -6.71 19.79 12.86
CA GLY A 109 -6.50 21.10 13.49
C GLY A 109 -5.80 22.13 12.60
N SER A 110 -5.36 23.24 13.20
CA SER A 110 -4.90 24.43 12.47
C SER A 110 -3.60 24.23 11.68
N ASN A 111 -2.71 23.31 12.10
CA ASN A 111 -1.49 23.01 11.35
C ASN A 111 -1.80 22.42 9.96
N CYS A 112 -2.98 21.82 9.81
CA CYS A 112 -3.43 21.22 8.57
C CYS A 112 -4.18 22.19 7.64
N ALA A 113 -4.27 23.48 7.98
CA ALA A 113 -5.02 24.46 7.17
C ALA A 113 -4.49 24.55 5.72
N VAL A 114 -3.17 24.59 5.53
CA VAL A 114 -2.56 24.63 4.19
C VAL A 114 -2.84 23.36 3.39
N VAL A 115 -2.80 22.20 4.04
CA VAL A 115 -3.11 20.91 3.41
C VAL A 115 -4.59 20.84 3.03
N SER A 116 -5.49 21.33 3.89
CA SER A 116 -6.92 21.46 3.60
C SER A 116 -7.18 22.36 2.38
N THR A 117 -6.52 23.52 2.29
CA THR A 117 -6.62 24.42 1.13
C THR A 117 -6.09 23.76 -0.14
N TYR A 118 -4.98 23.02 -0.05
CA TYR A 118 -4.46 22.26 -1.19
C TYR A 118 -5.45 21.19 -1.67
N LEU A 119 -6.05 20.43 -0.75
CA LEU A 119 -7.09 19.45 -1.09
C LEU A 119 -8.34 20.11 -1.69
N GLN A 120 -8.72 21.30 -1.21
CA GLN A 120 -9.79 22.09 -1.84
C GLN A 120 -9.44 22.45 -3.29
N SER A 121 -8.19 22.84 -3.57
CA SER A 121 -7.77 23.13 -4.95
C SER A 121 -7.86 21.90 -5.86
N ALA A 122 -7.63 20.69 -5.34
CA ALA A 122 -7.82 19.44 -6.08
C ALA A 122 -9.31 19.15 -6.35
N ILE A 123 -10.19 19.43 -5.38
CA ILE A 123 -11.65 19.37 -5.56
C ILE A 123 -12.10 20.33 -6.67
N ASP A 124 -11.60 21.56 -6.66
CA ASP A 124 -11.98 22.60 -7.62
C ASP A 124 -11.39 22.34 -9.02
N ALA A 125 -10.23 21.69 -9.09
CA ALA A 125 -9.58 21.34 -10.34
C ALA A 125 -10.35 20.27 -11.15
N ALA A 126 -11.12 19.41 -10.48
CA ALA A 126 -11.91 18.35 -11.09
C ALA A 126 -13.14 18.93 -11.81
N THR A 127 -13.08 18.97 -13.14
CA THR A 127 -14.15 19.53 -13.99
C THR A 127 -14.54 18.56 -15.09
N VAL A 128 -15.79 18.63 -15.53
CA VAL A 128 -16.34 17.80 -16.62
C VAL A 128 -15.50 17.94 -17.89
N LEU A 129 -15.10 19.18 -18.23
CA LEU A 129 -14.28 19.47 -19.41
C LEU A 129 -12.96 18.68 -19.40
N LYS A 130 -12.23 18.68 -18.27
CA LYS A 130 -10.94 17.96 -18.16
C LYS A 130 -11.12 16.44 -18.23
N VAL A 131 -12.22 15.92 -17.69
CA VAL A 131 -12.56 14.49 -17.83
C VAL A 131 -12.85 14.16 -19.29
N GLN A 132 -13.71 14.94 -19.96
CA GLN A 132 -14.03 14.74 -21.38
C GLN A 132 -12.79 14.82 -22.27
N GLN A 133 -11.89 15.78 -22.03
CA GLN A 133 -10.62 15.89 -22.74
C GLN A 133 -9.73 14.64 -22.55
N THR A 134 -9.71 14.07 -21.34
CA THR A 134 -8.94 12.85 -21.07
C THR A 134 -9.54 11.63 -21.77
N LEU A 135 -10.88 11.55 -21.85
CA LEU A 135 -11.58 10.40 -22.43
C LEU A 135 -11.78 10.49 -23.96
N ALA A 136 -11.46 11.63 -24.57
CA ALA A 136 -11.59 11.83 -26.01
C ALA A 136 -10.75 10.85 -26.85
N THR A 137 -9.73 10.21 -26.26
CA THR A 137 -8.88 9.21 -26.92
C THR A 137 -9.53 7.83 -27.06
N GLY A 138 -10.79 7.65 -26.62
CA GLY A 138 -11.52 6.38 -26.77
C GLY A 138 -11.08 5.29 -25.81
N THR A 139 -10.39 5.63 -24.71
CA THR A 139 -9.82 4.69 -23.74
C THR A 139 -10.48 4.80 -22.37
N CYS A 140 -10.06 3.96 -21.43
CA CYS A 140 -10.32 4.14 -20.00
C CYS A 140 -9.11 4.79 -19.31
N SER A 141 -9.35 5.63 -18.32
CA SER A 141 -8.31 6.22 -17.49
C SER A 141 -8.68 6.27 -16.01
N ARG A 142 -7.68 6.13 -15.14
CA ARG A 142 -7.78 6.30 -13.68
C ARG A 142 -7.48 7.73 -13.24
N ILE A 143 -6.75 8.46 -14.06
CA ILE A 143 -6.18 9.77 -13.75
C ILE A 143 -6.18 10.64 -15.01
N GLY A 144 -6.32 11.94 -14.83
CA GLY A 144 -6.12 12.92 -15.89
C GLY A 144 -5.64 14.23 -15.30
N THR A 145 -5.51 15.23 -16.17
CA THR A 145 -5.09 16.56 -15.74
C THR A 145 -6.07 17.11 -14.72
N GLY A 146 -5.62 17.30 -13.48
CA GLY A 146 -6.43 17.88 -12.39
C GLY A 146 -7.49 16.95 -11.80
N TRP A 147 -7.44 15.65 -12.04
CA TRP A 147 -8.34 14.69 -11.39
C TRP A 147 -7.70 13.30 -11.26
N ASN A 148 -7.96 12.61 -10.14
CA ASN A 148 -7.51 11.24 -9.89
C ASN A 148 -8.60 10.47 -9.15
N LEU A 149 -9.10 9.38 -9.73
CA LEU A 149 -10.14 8.53 -9.11
C LEU A 149 -9.59 7.63 -8.00
N ASN A 150 -8.27 7.42 -7.96
CA ASN A 150 -7.60 6.48 -7.08
C ASN A 150 -6.44 7.14 -6.32
N PRO A 151 -6.72 8.16 -5.47
CA PRO A 151 -5.67 8.92 -4.82
C PRO A 151 -4.94 8.16 -3.70
N LEU A 152 -5.46 7.01 -3.22
CA LEU A 152 -4.78 6.22 -2.19
C LEU A 152 -3.67 5.38 -2.82
N THR A 153 -2.42 5.74 -2.50
CA THR A 153 -1.20 5.07 -3.02
C THR A 153 -0.54 4.14 -2.00
N PHE A 154 -1.31 3.42 -1.19
CA PHE A 154 -0.79 2.47 -0.19
C PHE A 154 -1.03 1.03 -0.61
N GLY A 155 0.03 0.31 -0.96
CA GLY A 155 -0.07 -1.07 -1.46
C GLY A 155 -0.75 -1.21 -2.84
N GLY A 156 -1.11 -0.12 -3.49
CA GLY A 156 -1.81 -0.08 -4.78
C GLY A 156 -2.41 1.31 -5.03
N ASN A 157 -3.25 1.42 -6.06
CA ASN A 157 -4.02 2.64 -6.34
C ASN A 157 -5.50 2.35 -6.11
N PHE A 158 -6.09 2.95 -5.09
CA PHE A 158 -7.49 2.70 -4.73
C PHE A 158 -8.26 4.00 -4.55
N SER A 159 -9.57 3.92 -4.77
CA SER A 159 -10.48 5.01 -4.45
C SER A 159 -10.75 5.08 -2.95
N VAL A 160 -10.89 6.31 -2.46
CA VAL A 160 -11.38 6.62 -1.10
C VAL A 160 -12.74 7.30 -1.13
N ASP A 161 -13.38 7.34 -2.30
CA ASP A 161 -14.80 7.65 -2.42
C ASP A 161 -15.59 6.60 -1.63
N PRO A 162 -16.47 6.99 -0.69
CA PRO A 162 -17.33 6.07 0.03
C PRO A 162 -18.08 5.07 -0.87
N ALA A 163 -18.45 5.47 -2.09
CA ALA A 163 -19.14 4.59 -3.05
C ALA A 163 -18.23 3.51 -3.65
N TYR A 164 -16.92 3.75 -3.70
CA TYR A 164 -15.92 2.88 -4.35
C TYR A 164 -14.73 2.56 -3.44
N LEU A 165 -14.90 2.66 -2.12
CA LEU A 165 -13.81 2.55 -1.16
C LEU A 165 -13.02 1.24 -1.35
N GLY A 166 -11.71 1.37 -1.55
CA GLY A 166 -10.81 0.23 -1.72
C GLY A 166 -10.85 -0.43 -3.11
N LYS A 167 -11.64 0.11 -4.06
CA LYS A 167 -11.70 -0.36 -5.45
C LYS A 167 -10.77 0.45 -6.34
N THR A 168 -10.28 -0.18 -7.41
CA THR A 168 -9.66 0.55 -8.51
C THR A 168 -10.75 1.05 -9.47
N VAL A 169 -10.93 2.37 -9.57
CA VAL A 169 -11.99 2.98 -10.38
C VAL A 169 -11.43 3.55 -11.68
N TYR A 170 -12.06 3.24 -12.80
CA TYR A 170 -11.73 3.78 -14.12
C TYR A 170 -12.87 4.64 -14.65
N ALA A 171 -12.53 5.75 -15.29
CA ALA A 171 -13.42 6.47 -16.18
C ALA A 171 -13.24 5.90 -17.59
N CYS A 172 -14.32 5.46 -18.23
CA CYS A 172 -14.27 4.87 -19.58
C CYS A 172 -15.10 5.70 -20.55
N SER A 173 -14.55 5.94 -21.73
CA SER A 173 -15.25 6.67 -22.80
C SER A 173 -16.48 5.94 -23.34
N SER A 174 -16.50 4.61 -23.28
CA SER A 174 -17.58 3.77 -23.80
C SER A 174 -17.60 2.39 -23.14
N GLU A 175 -18.68 1.64 -23.35
CA GLU A 175 -18.78 0.23 -22.96
C GLU A 175 -17.70 -0.62 -23.65
N LYS A 176 -17.40 -0.33 -24.92
CA LYS A 176 -16.32 -1.01 -25.66
C LYS A 176 -14.95 -0.77 -25.01
N ALA A 177 -14.65 0.47 -24.62
CA ALA A 177 -13.38 0.77 -23.92
C ALA A 177 -13.30 0.03 -22.57
N LYS A 178 -14.44 -0.15 -21.89
CA LYS A 178 -14.53 -0.94 -20.66
C LYS A 178 -14.25 -2.43 -20.92
N GLU A 179 -14.83 -2.99 -21.97
CA GLU A 179 -14.57 -4.38 -22.38
C GLU A 179 -13.09 -4.59 -22.70
N GLU A 180 -12.49 -3.73 -23.52
CA GLU A 180 -11.06 -3.77 -23.85
C GLU A 180 -10.18 -3.66 -22.59
N LEU A 181 -10.56 -2.81 -21.63
CA LEU A 181 -9.89 -2.72 -20.34
C LEU A 181 -9.93 -4.05 -19.58
N PHE A 182 -11.10 -4.70 -19.48
CA PHE A 182 -11.21 -5.98 -18.79
C PHE A 182 -10.45 -7.11 -19.50
N ASP A 183 -10.39 -7.11 -20.84
CA ASP A 183 -9.58 -8.05 -21.61
C ASP A 183 -8.08 -7.89 -21.30
N THR A 184 -7.59 -6.66 -21.07
CA THR A 184 -6.19 -6.44 -20.66
C THR A 184 -5.88 -6.95 -19.25
N PHE A 185 -6.88 -7.20 -18.40
CA PHE A 185 -6.65 -7.75 -17.07
C PHE A 185 -6.46 -9.28 -17.06
N ALA A 186 -6.65 -9.94 -18.20
CA ALA A 186 -6.34 -11.35 -18.39
C ALA A 186 -4.82 -11.65 -18.47
N ILE A 187 -3.95 -10.64 -18.27
CA ILE A 187 -2.50 -10.83 -18.17
C ILE A 187 -2.17 -11.61 -16.88
N ASP A 188 -1.29 -12.59 -16.98
CA ASP A 188 -0.97 -13.62 -15.98
C ASP A 188 -0.35 -13.08 -14.66
N PHE A 189 -1.10 -13.20 -13.57
CA PHE A 189 -0.57 -13.05 -12.21
C PHE A 189 -0.56 -14.41 -11.52
N SER A 190 0.61 -14.89 -11.11
CA SER A 190 0.71 -16.14 -10.37
C SER A 190 0.58 -15.88 -8.87
N THR A 191 -0.46 -16.43 -8.24
CA THR A 191 -0.46 -16.63 -6.78
C THR A 191 0.57 -17.70 -6.43
N VAL A 192 1.53 -17.39 -5.56
CA VAL A 192 2.49 -18.39 -5.08
C VAL A 192 1.93 -19.03 -3.81
N ALA A 193 1.93 -20.36 -3.73
CA ALA A 193 1.51 -21.10 -2.54
C ALA A 193 2.50 -21.00 -1.35
N GLY A 194 3.64 -20.30 -1.53
CA GLY A 194 4.73 -20.15 -0.57
C GLY A 194 4.60 -18.92 0.34
N SER A 195 5.41 -18.90 1.40
CA SER A 195 5.55 -17.73 2.27
C SER A 195 6.59 -16.79 1.68
N VAL A 196 6.19 -15.57 1.29
CA VAL A 196 7.13 -14.55 0.76
C VAL A 196 8.28 -14.27 1.73
N ALA A 197 8.03 -14.30 3.04
CA ALA A 197 9.08 -14.14 4.04
C ALA A 197 10.13 -15.28 4.02
N THR A 198 9.71 -16.49 3.63
CA THR A 198 10.59 -17.65 3.51
C THR A 198 11.32 -17.64 2.17
N ASP A 199 10.59 -17.35 1.09
CA ASP A 199 11.12 -17.34 -0.28
C ASP A 199 12.09 -16.19 -0.52
N MET A 200 11.95 -15.07 0.21
CA MET A 200 12.74 -13.86 0.07
C MET A 200 13.58 -13.57 1.33
N ALA A 201 14.01 -14.62 2.03
CA ALA A 201 14.68 -14.54 3.32
C ALA A 201 15.96 -13.67 3.30
N THR A 202 16.74 -13.70 2.22
CA THR A 202 17.94 -12.85 2.06
C THR A 202 17.58 -11.37 2.11
N ASN A 203 16.53 -10.97 1.38
CA ASN A 203 16.07 -9.59 1.37
C ASN A 203 15.41 -9.19 2.68
N LEU A 204 14.68 -10.11 3.33
CA LEU A 204 14.15 -9.89 4.67
C LEU A 204 15.28 -9.60 5.67
N ALA A 205 16.33 -10.43 5.69
CA ALA A 205 17.48 -10.22 6.56
C ALA A 205 18.19 -8.88 6.25
N TYR A 206 18.35 -8.52 4.98
CA TYR A 206 18.86 -7.22 4.57
C TYR A 206 18.02 -6.06 5.13
N LYS A 207 16.70 -6.11 4.97
CA LYS A 207 15.77 -5.06 5.45
C LYS A 207 15.79 -4.95 6.98
N GLN A 208 15.84 -6.07 7.70
CA GLN A 208 15.97 -6.09 9.17
C GLN A 208 17.27 -5.41 9.62
N LYS A 209 18.40 -5.70 8.95
CA LYS A 209 19.67 -5.02 9.21
C LYS A 209 19.59 -3.53 8.92
N LEU A 210 18.99 -3.14 7.79
CA LEU A 210 18.83 -1.74 7.39
C LEU A 210 17.98 -0.96 8.40
N ALA A 211 16.91 -1.57 8.91
CA ALA A 211 16.05 -1.00 9.94
C ALA A 211 16.78 -0.82 11.29
N ALA A 212 17.78 -1.65 11.58
CA ALA A 212 18.59 -1.58 12.80
C ALA A 212 19.74 -0.55 12.73
N VAL A 213 20.01 0.06 11.56
CA VAL A 213 21.13 1.01 11.41
C VAL A 213 20.83 2.29 12.18
N SER A 214 21.64 2.57 13.21
CA SER A 214 21.51 3.75 14.05
C SER A 214 21.65 5.07 13.29
N GLY A 215 22.51 5.11 12.26
CA GLY A 215 22.71 6.27 11.39
C GLY A 215 21.47 6.68 10.59
N SER A 216 20.53 5.76 10.38
CA SER A 216 19.28 6.04 9.66
C SER A 216 18.24 6.74 10.54
N ASN A 217 18.49 6.88 11.84
CA ASN A 217 17.62 7.58 12.79
C ASN A 217 16.16 7.08 12.88
N TYR A 218 15.85 5.86 12.45
CA TYR A 218 14.50 5.30 12.56
C TYR A 218 14.03 5.10 14.01
N LYS A 219 14.99 4.98 14.95
CA LYS A 219 14.81 4.82 16.41
C LYS A 219 14.02 3.59 16.86
N TRP A 220 13.81 2.61 15.99
CA TRP A 220 13.39 1.27 16.43
C TRP A 220 14.45 0.63 17.34
N THR A 221 14.00 -0.22 18.26
CA THR A 221 14.92 -1.03 19.05
C THR A 221 15.56 -2.10 18.18
N ALA A 222 16.76 -2.58 18.55
CA ALA A 222 17.43 -3.65 17.82
C ALA A 222 16.59 -4.95 17.81
N ASP A 223 15.86 -5.22 18.90
CA ASP A 223 14.94 -6.36 18.99
C ASP A 223 13.75 -6.23 18.02
N ALA A 224 13.14 -5.05 17.93
CA ALA A 224 12.06 -4.79 16.98
C ALA A 224 12.53 -4.91 15.52
N ALA A 225 13.70 -4.36 15.20
CA ALA A 225 14.29 -4.45 13.87
C ALA A 225 14.62 -5.91 13.50
N ALA A 226 15.16 -6.71 14.43
CA ALA A 226 15.43 -8.13 14.21
C ALA A 226 14.15 -8.97 14.02
N LYS A 227 13.02 -8.52 14.56
CA LYS A 227 11.69 -9.12 14.36
C LYS A 227 10.94 -8.57 13.15
N GLY A 228 11.60 -7.76 12.31
CA GLY A 228 10.99 -7.18 11.13
C GLY A 228 10.33 -8.23 10.24
N ARG A 229 9.13 -7.95 9.73
CA ARG A 229 8.36 -8.87 8.89
C ARG A 229 7.52 -8.13 7.88
N LEU A 230 7.03 -8.85 6.87
CA LEU A 230 6.02 -8.31 5.97
C LEU A 230 4.72 -8.01 6.76
N ILE A 231 4.11 -6.86 6.48
CA ILE A 231 2.80 -6.47 7.00
C ILE A 231 1.76 -7.55 6.65
N ASN A 232 0.79 -7.82 7.51
CA ASN A 232 -0.24 -8.82 7.24
C ASN A 232 -1.52 -8.19 6.65
N VAL A 233 -2.46 -9.00 6.16
CA VAL A 233 -3.67 -8.47 5.49
C VAL A 233 -4.57 -7.72 6.48
N THR A 234 -4.64 -8.13 7.75
CA THR A 234 -5.44 -7.44 8.77
C THR A 234 -4.90 -6.03 9.05
N GLU A 235 -3.58 -5.90 9.17
CA GLU A 235 -2.89 -4.60 9.33
C GLU A 235 -3.06 -3.73 8.10
N LEU A 236 -2.89 -4.31 6.90
CA LEU A 236 -3.13 -3.61 5.65
C LEU A 236 -4.58 -3.11 5.54
N THR A 237 -5.55 -3.95 5.92
CA THR A 237 -6.97 -3.58 5.94
C THR A 237 -7.25 -2.48 6.95
N THR A 238 -6.59 -2.53 8.11
CA THR A 238 -6.70 -1.51 9.15
C THR A 238 -6.21 -0.16 8.64
N VAL A 239 -5.04 -0.10 8.00
CA VAL A 239 -4.53 1.11 7.36
C VAL A 239 -5.41 1.54 6.18
N GLY A 240 -5.93 0.59 5.40
CA GLY A 240 -6.84 0.86 4.29
C GLY A 240 -8.13 1.57 4.71
N LYS A 241 -8.67 1.27 5.90
CA LYS A 241 -9.81 2.01 6.48
C LYS A 241 -9.47 3.46 6.80
N SER A 242 -8.20 3.78 7.04
CA SER A 242 -7.68 5.15 7.18
C SER A 242 -7.30 5.79 5.84
N GLY A 243 -7.79 5.26 4.71
CA GLY A 243 -7.43 5.70 3.36
C GLY A 243 -7.51 7.22 3.14
N ALA A 244 -8.58 7.88 3.61
CA ALA A 244 -8.72 9.33 3.51
C ALA A 244 -7.60 10.09 4.25
N THR A 245 -7.16 9.58 5.40
CA THR A 245 -6.04 10.14 6.18
C THR A 245 -4.71 9.90 5.47
N VAL A 246 -4.52 8.75 4.84
CA VAL A 246 -3.32 8.48 4.02
C VAL A 246 -3.26 9.41 2.81
N VAL A 247 -4.39 9.68 2.15
CA VAL A 247 -4.48 10.68 1.07
C VAL A 247 -4.12 12.08 1.59
N ALA A 248 -4.66 12.47 2.75
CA ALA A 248 -4.30 13.74 3.39
C ALA A 248 -2.81 13.82 3.74
N PHE A 249 -2.23 12.72 4.21
CA PHE A 249 -0.80 12.63 4.51
C PHE A 249 0.06 12.80 3.24
N GLY A 250 -0.32 12.13 2.14
CA GLY A 250 0.34 12.31 0.83
C GLY A 250 0.25 13.73 0.28
N ALA A 251 -0.74 14.51 0.69
CA ALA A 251 -0.90 15.91 0.30
C ALA A 251 -0.01 16.89 1.10
N ILE A 252 0.63 16.47 2.19
CA ILE A 252 1.45 17.35 3.05
C ILE A 252 2.60 17.99 2.27
N GLN A 253 3.43 17.17 1.62
CA GLN A 253 4.60 17.63 0.87
C GLN A 253 4.24 18.58 -0.28
N PRO A 254 3.30 18.24 -1.19
CA PRO A 254 2.92 19.16 -2.27
C PRO A 254 2.25 20.43 -1.74
N ALA A 255 1.48 20.36 -0.65
CA ALA A 255 0.89 21.54 -0.02
C ALA A 255 1.95 22.47 0.60
N ALA A 256 2.95 21.90 1.28
CA ALA A 256 4.07 22.64 1.84
C ALA A 256 4.89 23.33 0.74
N LEU A 257 5.17 22.63 -0.37
CA LEU A 257 5.87 23.20 -1.53
C LEU A 257 5.05 24.32 -2.18
N ALA A 258 3.74 24.13 -2.37
CA ALA A 258 2.88 25.17 -2.94
C ALA A 258 2.85 26.43 -2.05
N ALA A 259 2.79 26.28 -0.72
CA ALA A 259 2.86 27.39 0.21
C ALA A 259 4.22 28.11 0.15
N LEU A 260 5.32 27.36 0.04
CA LEU A 260 6.66 27.92 -0.10
C LEU A 260 6.79 28.77 -1.38
N LEU A 261 6.32 28.24 -2.52
CA LEU A 261 6.34 28.95 -3.80
C LEU A 261 5.46 30.22 -3.79
N ALA A 262 4.41 30.24 -2.97
CA ALA A 262 3.56 31.40 -2.75
C ALA A 262 4.12 32.39 -1.70
N GLY A 263 5.32 32.16 -1.16
CA GLY A 263 5.93 33.02 -0.13
C GLY A 263 5.36 32.85 1.28
N ASN A 264 4.50 31.85 1.51
CA ASN A 264 3.90 31.55 2.82
C ASN A 264 4.77 30.57 3.62
N LEU A 265 5.91 31.04 4.13
CA LEU A 265 6.87 30.23 4.89
C LEU A 265 6.26 29.61 6.15
N ALA A 266 5.46 30.39 6.90
CA ALA A 266 4.78 29.90 8.11
C ALA A 266 3.79 28.77 7.77
N GLY A 267 3.06 28.90 6.67
CA GLY A 267 2.15 27.87 6.18
C GLY A 267 2.87 26.59 5.73
N ALA A 268 4.03 26.72 5.08
CA ALA A 268 4.85 25.56 4.70
C ALA A 268 5.35 24.78 5.92
N ALA A 269 5.81 25.49 6.96
CA ALA A 269 6.22 24.87 8.22
C ALA A 269 5.05 24.20 8.96
N ALA A 270 3.89 24.85 9.00
CA ALA A 270 2.68 24.29 9.59
C ALA A 270 2.21 23.01 8.87
N ALA A 271 2.24 23.01 7.53
CA ALA A 271 1.90 21.84 6.72
C ALA A 271 2.77 20.63 7.07
N ALA A 272 4.08 20.83 7.30
CA ALA A 272 4.98 19.75 7.73
C ALA A 272 4.59 19.15 9.10
N SER A 273 4.02 19.96 10.01
CA SER A 273 3.52 19.49 11.31
C SER A 273 2.15 18.81 11.24
N CYS A 274 1.40 19.00 10.16
CA CYS A 274 0.07 18.39 9.98
C CYS A 274 0.10 16.85 10.05
N GLY A 275 1.19 16.21 9.64
CA GLY A 275 1.31 14.74 9.68
C GLY A 275 1.15 14.17 11.09
N LYS A 276 1.72 14.84 12.10
CA LYS A 276 1.60 14.46 13.51
C LYS A 276 0.15 14.60 14.00
N ASP A 277 -0.50 15.70 13.65
CA ASP A 277 -1.87 15.97 14.06
C ASP A 277 -2.84 14.97 13.40
N LEU A 278 -2.67 14.69 12.11
CA LEU A 278 -3.44 13.65 11.39
C LEU A 278 -3.29 12.29 12.06
N LEU A 279 -2.05 11.86 12.33
CA LEU A 279 -1.78 10.57 12.96
C LEU A 279 -2.40 10.47 14.36
N SER A 280 -2.36 11.56 15.14
CA SER A 280 -2.93 11.60 16.49
C SER A 280 -4.45 11.44 16.54
N LYS A 281 -5.15 11.69 15.43
CA LYS A 281 -6.61 11.52 15.31
C LYS A 281 -7.03 10.14 14.82
N GLU A 282 -6.08 9.32 14.39
CA GLU A 282 -6.38 7.94 13.99
C GLU A 282 -6.47 7.01 15.20
N THR A 283 -7.07 5.84 14.98
CA THR A 283 -7.17 4.79 16.01
C THR A 283 -5.79 4.35 16.49
N GLU A 284 -5.72 3.86 17.73
CA GLU A 284 -4.46 3.39 18.32
C GLU A 284 -3.79 2.29 17.48
N ASP A 285 -4.58 1.41 16.85
CA ASP A 285 -4.07 0.35 15.97
C ASP A 285 -3.37 0.92 14.73
N VAL A 286 -3.95 1.95 14.10
CA VAL A 286 -3.36 2.63 12.95
C VAL A 286 -2.07 3.36 13.37
N GLN A 287 -2.08 4.00 14.54
CA GLN A 287 -0.89 4.65 15.09
C GLN A 287 0.25 3.64 15.34
N LYS A 288 -0.05 2.50 15.97
CA LYS A 288 0.93 1.42 16.20
C LYS A 288 1.50 0.87 14.90
N ILE A 289 0.66 0.67 13.88
CA ILE A 289 1.12 0.25 12.55
C ILE A 289 2.05 1.31 11.97
N ALA A 290 1.69 2.59 12.01
CA ALA A 290 2.53 3.68 11.50
C ALA A 290 3.89 3.76 12.23
N PHE A 291 3.92 3.55 13.56
CA PHE A 291 5.16 3.53 14.34
C PHE A 291 6.12 2.42 13.92
N ALA A 292 5.58 1.31 13.46
CA ALA A 292 6.33 0.13 13.04
C ALA A 292 6.63 0.08 11.54
N LEU A 293 5.95 0.89 10.72
CA LEU A 293 6.01 0.81 9.26
C LEU A 293 7.34 1.30 8.69
N TYR A 294 7.92 0.47 7.81
CA TYR A 294 9.06 0.80 6.96
C TYR A 294 8.64 0.82 5.49
N ASP A 295 8.33 2.00 5.00
CA ASP A 295 8.07 2.31 3.60
C ASP A 295 8.83 3.60 3.22
N PRO A 296 10.10 3.47 2.78
CA PRO A 296 10.90 4.63 2.41
C PRO A 296 10.39 5.36 1.17
N VAL A 297 9.62 4.68 0.30
CA VAL A 297 9.03 5.30 -0.89
C VAL A 297 7.86 6.21 -0.50
N ALA A 298 7.04 5.77 0.45
CA ALA A 298 5.96 6.58 1.03
C ALA A 298 6.44 7.54 2.13
N GLY A 299 7.72 7.47 2.53
CA GLY A 299 8.31 8.34 3.56
C GLY A 299 7.99 7.95 5.00
N PHE A 300 7.52 6.71 5.25
CA PHE A 300 7.28 6.15 6.58
C PHE A 300 8.49 5.33 7.04
N ASN A 301 9.24 5.85 8.03
CA ASN A 301 10.50 5.24 8.47
C ASN A 301 10.70 5.44 9.99
N GLY A 302 9.79 4.92 10.81
CA GLY A 302 9.84 5.12 12.26
C GLY A 302 9.87 6.61 12.62
N ALA A 303 10.80 7.02 13.49
CA ALA A 303 10.93 8.41 13.92
C ALA A 303 11.39 9.39 12.81
N MET A 304 11.89 8.90 11.66
CA MET A 304 12.26 9.72 10.49
C MET A 304 11.11 9.91 9.49
N THR A 305 9.88 9.56 9.89
CA THR A 305 8.70 9.70 9.02
C THR A 305 8.47 11.16 8.62
N GLY A 306 8.35 11.40 7.32
CA GLY A 306 8.27 12.75 6.73
C GLY A 306 9.62 13.45 6.55
N GLY A 307 10.74 12.72 6.66
CA GLY A 307 12.10 13.21 6.37
C GLY A 307 12.75 14.02 7.50
N THR A 308 12.04 14.24 8.61
CA THR A 308 12.55 14.95 9.80
C THR A 308 12.42 14.07 11.03
N LEU A 309 13.49 13.98 11.82
CA LEU A 309 13.48 13.23 13.08
C LEU A 309 12.45 13.82 14.04
N ASP A 310 11.63 12.96 14.63
CA ASP A 310 10.58 13.31 15.60
C ASP A 310 9.49 14.25 15.05
N GLY A 311 9.44 14.47 13.73
CA GLY A 311 8.51 15.40 13.10
C GLY A 311 7.07 14.88 13.09
N THR A 312 6.88 13.63 12.66
CA THR A 312 5.56 12.96 12.63
C THR A 312 5.42 11.95 13.76
N ILE A 313 6.39 11.05 13.87
CA ILE A 313 6.44 9.98 14.86
C ILE A 313 7.61 10.29 15.78
N THR A 314 7.36 10.32 17.09
CA THR A 314 8.41 10.57 18.08
C THR A 314 9.30 9.35 18.30
N THR A 315 10.50 9.58 18.82
CA THR A 315 11.44 8.55 19.23
C THR A 315 10.80 7.56 20.19
N ALA A 316 10.03 8.02 21.19
CA ALA A 316 9.34 7.16 22.13
C ALA A 316 8.28 6.26 21.44
N GLN A 317 7.55 6.82 20.47
CA GLN A 317 6.58 6.06 19.68
C GLN A 317 7.26 5.01 18.80
N ALA A 318 8.34 5.37 18.11
CA ALA A 318 9.12 4.41 17.34
C ALA A 318 9.73 3.30 18.23
N GLN A 319 10.26 3.64 19.40
CA GLN A 319 10.80 2.68 20.37
C GLN A 319 9.74 1.75 20.97
N SER A 320 8.46 2.14 20.94
CA SER A 320 7.35 1.31 21.40
C SER A 320 6.99 0.18 20.43
N ALA A 321 7.46 0.24 19.18
CA ALA A 321 7.25 -0.82 18.22
C ALA A 321 7.96 -2.11 18.67
N THR A 322 7.24 -3.23 18.64
CA THR A 322 7.78 -4.55 19.01
C THR A 322 8.36 -5.31 17.81
N GLU A 323 8.01 -4.87 16.61
CA GLU A 323 8.45 -5.41 15.33
C GLU A 323 8.41 -4.30 14.28
N VAL A 324 9.20 -4.44 13.21
CA VAL A 324 9.18 -3.54 12.05
C VAL A 324 8.32 -4.16 10.95
N LEU A 325 7.41 -3.37 10.37
CA LEU A 325 6.49 -3.81 9.33
C LEU A 325 7.00 -3.36 7.96
N LEU A 326 7.32 -4.32 7.11
CA LEU A 326 7.77 -4.12 5.73
C LEU A 326 6.58 -4.16 4.78
N THR A 327 6.58 -3.33 3.73
CA THR A 327 5.51 -3.32 2.72
C THR A 327 5.79 -4.25 1.53
N SER A 328 7.05 -4.58 1.29
CA SER A 328 7.48 -5.49 0.23
C SER A 328 8.80 -6.20 0.58
N LEU A 329 9.00 -7.34 -0.06
CA LEU A 329 10.27 -8.09 -0.12
C LEU A 329 10.61 -8.41 -1.57
N THR A 330 11.88 -8.68 -1.86
CA THR A 330 12.32 -9.01 -3.22
C THR A 330 13.26 -10.20 -3.28
N CYS A 331 13.28 -10.90 -4.43
CA CYS A 331 14.31 -11.86 -4.80
C CYS A 331 14.56 -11.79 -6.31
N GLN A 332 15.66 -12.38 -6.81
CA GLN A 332 15.99 -12.39 -8.24
C GLN A 332 16.27 -13.81 -8.76
N TYR A 333 16.10 -14.04 -10.06
CA TYR A 333 16.48 -15.29 -10.75
C TYR A 333 16.73 -15.02 -12.25
N GLY A 334 17.26 -16.01 -12.97
CA GLY A 334 17.72 -15.85 -14.36
C GLY A 334 19.23 -15.61 -14.39
N ASP A 335 19.68 -14.61 -15.16
CA ASP A 335 21.07 -14.13 -15.12
C ASP A 335 21.32 -13.26 -13.88
N PHE A 336 21.17 -13.87 -12.71
CA PHE A 336 21.41 -13.24 -11.43
C PHE A 336 22.59 -13.94 -10.76
N ASP A 337 23.69 -13.20 -10.61
CA ASP A 337 24.80 -13.60 -9.76
C ASP A 337 24.58 -13.02 -8.35
N GLU A 338 24.21 -13.90 -7.41
CA GLU A 338 24.01 -13.52 -6.01
C GLU A 338 25.29 -12.94 -5.38
N GLU A 339 26.46 -13.28 -5.91
CA GLU A 339 27.76 -12.81 -5.42
C GLU A 339 28.24 -11.52 -6.10
N ALA A 340 27.49 -10.99 -7.08
CA ALA A 340 27.82 -9.75 -7.75
C ALA A 340 28.00 -8.59 -6.75
N THR A 341 29.00 -7.74 -7.00
CA THR A 341 29.30 -6.58 -6.13
C THR A 341 28.15 -5.57 -6.10
N THR A 342 27.38 -5.46 -7.18
CA THR A 342 26.17 -4.62 -7.28
C THR A 342 25.01 -5.13 -6.42
N ASN A 343 25.00 -6.41 -6.04
CA ASN A 343 24.03 -7.01 -5.12
C ASN A 343 24.49 -6.97 -3.64
N LYS A 344 25.61 -6.30 -3.35
CA LYS A 344 26.19 -6.22 -2.01
C LYS A 344 26.32 -4.77 -1.57
N VAL A 345 26.00 -4.51 -0.32
CA VAL A 345 26.11 -3.17 0.26
C VAL A 345 26.66 -3.25 1.68
N THR A 346 27.22 -2.13 2.16
CA THR A 346 27.59 -1.99 3.57
C THR A 346 26.38 -1.49 4.35
N VAL A 347 25.99 -2.22 5.40
CA VAL A 347 24.86 -1.85 6.28
C VAL A 347 25.39 -1.63 7.69
N GLY A 348 25.41 -0.37 8.12
CA GLY A 348 26.09 0.00 9.37
C GLY A 348 27.58 -0.32 9.30
N THR A 349 28.04 -1.25 10.14
CA THR A 349 29.45 -1.71 10.16
C THR A 349 29.68 -3.01 9.40
N GLU A 350 28.62 -3.69 8.94
CA GLU A 350 28.73 -4.96 8.23
C GLU A 350 28.92 -4.70 6.73
N THR A 351 30.02 -5.19 6.16
CA THR A 351 30.31 -5.10 4.73
C THR A 351 29.77 -6.33 3.99
N ASN A 352 29.56 -6.20 2.68
CA ASN A 352 29.11 -7.29 1.79
C ASN A 352 27.76 -7.91 2.16
N VAL A 353 26.84 -7.13 2.73
CA VAL A 353 25.47 -7.59 2.99
C VAL A 353 24.73 -7.71 1.66
N LYS A 354 24.24 -8.92 1.36
CA LYS A 354 23.46 -9.22 0.15
C LYS A 354 22.11 -8.51 0.19
N ILE A 355 21.72 -7.87 -0.91
CA ILE A 355 20.46 -7.13 -1.05
C ILE A 355 19.33 -8.10 -1.43
N ASN A 356 19.54 -8.89 -2.48
CA ASN A 356 18.62 -9.90 -2.97
C ASN A 356 19.23 -11.29 -2.85
N GLY A 357 18.37 -12.28 -2.65
CA GLY A 357 18.72 -13.70 -2.79
C GLY A 357 18.08 -14.28 -4.05
N THR A 358 18.46 -15.52 -4.34
CA THR A 358 17.85 -16.29 -5.43
C THR A 358 16.40 -16.68 -5.10
N CYS A 359 15.46 -16.39 -6.00
CA CYS A 359 14.07 -16.84 -5.84
C CYS A 359 13.93 -18.36 -5.94
N PRO A 360 12.90 -18.97 -5.31
CA PRO A 360 12.56 -20.37 -5.53
C PRO A 360 12.27 -20.66 -7.00
N ALA A 361 12.71 -21.83 -7.48
CA ALA A 361 12.48 -22.26 -8.86
C ALA A 361 10.99 -22.49 -9.21
N THR A 362 10.10 -22.49 -8.21
CA THR A 362 8.65 -22.67 -8.36
C THR A 362 7.93 -21.38 -8.81
N TYR A 363 8.61 -20.24 -8.84
CA TYR A 363 8.01 -19.00 -9.35
C TYR A 363 7.85 -19.11 -10.86
N SER A 364 6.68 -18.71 -11.38
CA SER A 364 6.37 -18.83 -12.80
C SER A 364 7.48 -18.21 -13.65
N ARG A 365 7.93 -18.93 -14.66
CA ARG A 365 8.77 -18.38 -15.73
C ARG A 365 7.82 -18.12 -16.88
N PHE A 366 7.59 -16.86 -17.19
CA PHE A 366 6.85 -16.49 -18.40
C PHE A 366 7.52 -17.06 -19.64
#